data_AF-A0A2I0KVH4-F1
#
_entry.id   AF-A0A2I0KVH4-F1
#
_cell.length_a   1.000
_cell.length_b   1.000
_cell.length_c   1.000
_cell.angle_alpha   90.00
_cell.angle_beta   90.00
_cell.angle_gamma   90.00
#
_symmetry.space_group_name_H-M   'P 1'
#
loop_
_entity.id
_entity.type
_entity.pdbx_description
1 polymer ?
#
loop_
_entity_poly.entity_id
_entity_poly.type
_entity_poly.pdbx_seq_one_letter_code
_entity_poly.pdbx_strand_id
1 'polypeptide(L)'
;MATAGKVNVTPLEEKTPDDEPVTYPSKQEAKNAFKALLESFNVQSDWTWEHAMREIINDKRYGALKTLGERKQAFNEYLGQRRKLEAEERRVRQKKAREEFTKMLEECKELTSSIKWSKAVSMFENDERFKAVEKNRDREDLFDSFMVDLERKEKEKAAEEHRHNITEYRKYLESCDFIKVNSQWRKIIDRLEDDERYLRLEKIDRLLIYQDYIRDMEKEEEEGKKIQKEQTRRAERKNRDEFRKLMEGHASAGILTAKTHWRDYCLKVKDSAEYQAVASNTSGSTPRELFEDVAEELEVKFYEDKVRVKDAMKSGKVSMVSTWTFEDFRAGVLDNLGHPLISEINLELVYKELLERAKEKEEKEAKKRQRIADDFTRLLHTFKEITLSSTWEECKPLVEESYEFKSVGEESSAKEIFEEYIAHLQEKAKEKERKREEEKVRKEKEREEKEKRKDKERKERDREREREKGKERSKKDDTDSDTADANDSYGYKDDKKREKEKERKHRKRHQSASDEVYSDKEEKESKRSRRQSSDRKKSRKHAHSPVSDGESRHKKHKRDHRDSSRRNGGYEELEDGEVGEDGEIQQS
;
A
#
# COMPACT_ATOMS: atom_id res chain seq x y z
N MET A 1 -77.04 -98.13 8.14
CA MET A 1 -78.11 -97.89 9.13
C MET A 1 -77.51 -97.10 10.28
N ALA A 2 -78.27 -96.22 10.95
CA ALA A 2 -77.74 -95.35 11.99
C ALA A 2 -77.60 -96.08 13.35
N THR A 3 -76.60 -95.71 14.14
CA THR A 3 -76.35 -96.19 15.50
C THR A 3 -76.79 -95.16 16.55
N ALA A 4 -77.22 -95.63 17.71
CA ALA A 4 -77.72 -94.76 18.79
C ALA A 4 -76.57 -94.19 19.66
N GLY A 5 -76.79 -93.00 20.23
CA GLY A 5 -75.94 -92.37 21.24
C GLY A 5 -76.76 -91.90 22.42
N LYS A 6 -76.28 -92.15 23.65
CA LYS A 6 -76.94 -91.73 24.90
C LYS A 6 -76.64 -90.26 25.22
N VAL A 7 -77.54 -89.60 25.94
CA VAL A 7 -77.24 -88.38 26.71
C VAL A 7 -77.81 -88.54 28.12
N ASN A 8 -77.01 -88.18 29.13
CA ASN A 8 -77.37 -88.22 30.54
C ASN A 8 -77.76 -86.82 31.04
N VAL A 9 -78.65 -86.78 32.03
CA VAL A 9 -78.98 -85.60 32.87
C VAL A 9 -77.81 -85.38 33.84
N THR A 10 -77.38 -84.17 34.24
CA THR A 10 -77.87 -83.24 35.32
C THR A 10 -76.70 -82.24 35.59
N PRO A 11 -76.81 -81.16 36.41
CA PRO A 11 -77.95 -80.38 36.90
C PRO A 11 -77.82 -78.86 36.57
N LEU A 12 -78.68 -78.02 37.17
CA LEU A 12 -78.66 -76.56 37.12
C LEU A 12 -78.22 -75.97 38.49
N GLU A 13 -77.74 -74.72 38.47
CA GLU A 13 -77.56 -73.76 39.59
C GLU A 13 -76.88 -74.18 40.90
N GLU A 14 -75.90 -73.36 41.31
CA GLU A 14 -75.74 -72.97 42.71
C GLU A 14 -75.43 -71.46 42.76
N LYS A 15 -76.22 -70.66 43.50
CA LYS A 15 -75.99 -69.22 43.69
C LYS A 15 -75.40 -68.97 45.08
N THR A 16 -74.15 -68.50 45.15
CA THR A 16 -73.57 -67.90 46.36
C THR A 16 -73.83 -66.38 46.37
N PRO A 17 -74.47 -65.82 47.40
CA PRO A 17 -74.68 -64.37 47.51
C PRO A 17 -73.45 -63.70 48.15
N ASP A 18 -72.62 -63.08 47.33
CA ASP A 18 -71.54 -62.19 47.77
C ASP A 18 -71.52 -60.93 46.87
N ASP A 19 -72.53 -60.09 47.08
CA ASP A 19 -72.78 -58.86 46.32
C ASP A 19 -72.34 -57.62 47.13
N GLU A 20 -71.12 -57.66 47.67
CA GLU A 20 -70.45 -56.40 48.03
C GLU A 20 -70.22 -55.59 46.74
N PRO A 21 -70.77 -54.38 46.63
CA PRO A 21 -70.64 -53.60 45.40
C PRO A 21 -69.18 -53.21 45.21
N VAL A 22 -68.54 -53.72 44.16
CA VAL A 22 -67.11 -53.53 43.90
C VAL A 22 -66.78 -52.03 43.84
N THR A 23 -66.24 -51.52 44.94
CA THR A 23 -66.14 -50.08 45.20
C THR A 23 -64.77 -49.57 44.78
N TYR A 24 -64.69 -49.12 43.54
CA TYR A 24 -63.48 -48.56 42.97
C TYR A 24 -63.13 -47.19 43.60
N PRO A 25 -61.88 -46.98 44.06
CA PRO A 25 -61.41 -45.71 44.62
C PRO A 25 -61.63 -44.49 43.71
N SER A 26 -61.62 -44.68 42.39
CA SER A 26 -61.74 -43.59 41.40
C SER A 26 -62.82 -43.86 40.35
N LYS A 27 -63.50 -42.79 39.92
CA LYS A 27 -64.43 -42.83 38.77
C LYS A 27 -63.73 -43.25 37.46
N GLN A 28 -62.44 -42.95 37.32
CA GLN A 28 -61.66 -43.41 36.17
C GLN A 28 -61.29 -44.90 36.29
N GLU A 29 -61.05 -45.39 37.50
CA GLU A 29 -60.76 -46.79 37.76
C GLU A 29 -62.00 -47.66 37.56
N ALA A 30 -63.17 -47.21 38.01
CA ALA A 30 -64.46 -47.81 37.69
C ALA A 30 -64.71 -47.91 36.18
N LYS A 31 -64.38 -46.85 35.41
CA LYS A 31 -64.40 -46.89 33.95
C LYS A 31 -63.41 -47.92 33.40
N ASN A 32 -62.18 -47.95 33.89
CA ASN A 32 -61.15 -48.87 33.42
C ASN A 32 -61.54 -50.33 33.69
N ALA A 33 -62.11 -50.65 34.86
CA ALA A 33 -62.62 -51.97 35.19
C ALA A 33 -63.81 -52.39 34.32
N PHE A 34 -64.72 -51.45 34.00
CA PHE A 34 -65.81 -51.68 33.05
C PHE A 34 -65.29 -51.90 31.61
N LYS A 35 -64.19 -51.26 31.20
CA LYS A 35 -63.54 -51.55 29.91
C LYS A 35 -62.82 -52.91 29.92
N ALA A 36 -62.14 -53.25 31.01
CA ALA A 36 -61.50 -54.56 31.19
C ALA A 36 -62.53 -55.71 31.22
N LEU A 37 -63.76 -55.45 31.67
CA LEU A 37 -64.90 -56.34 31.50
C LEU A 37 -65.21 -56.59 30.01
N LEU A 38 -65.44 -55.53 29.23
CA LEU A 38 -65.69 -55.61 27.79
C LEU A 38 -64.54 -56.31 27.04
N GLU A 39 -63.29 -56.09 27.44
CA GLU A 39 -62.11 -56.77 26.90
C GLU A 39 -62.08 -58.26 27.27
N SER A 40 -62.37 -58.63 28.52
CA SER A 40 -62.40 -60.05 28.94
C SER A 40 -63.54 -60.87 28.33
N PHE A 41 -64.65 -60.23 27.93
CA PHE A 41 -65.72 -60.83 27.11
C PHE A 41 -65.45 -60.68 25.60
N ASN A 42 -64.26 -60.21 25.22
CA ASN A 42 -63.79 -60.05 23.85
C ASN A 42 -64.77 -59.27 22.93
N VAL A 43 -65.45 -58.25 23.48
CA VAL A 43 -66.45 -57.44 22.79
C VAL A 43 -65.83 -56.77 21.57
N GLN A 44 -66.33 -57.11 20.38
CA GLN A 44 -65.82 -56.65 19.08
C GLN A 44 -66.33 -55.24 18.72
N SER A 45 -65.68 -54.60 17.75
CA SER A 45 -65.91 -53.19 17.41
C SER A 45 -67.22 -52.85 16.69
N ASP A 46 -67.94 -53.89 16.24
CA ASP A 46 -69.23 -53.89 15.57
C ASP A 46 -70.42 -54.22 16.51
N TRP A 47 -70.16 -54.70 17.74
CA TRP A 47 -71.22 -55.09 18.68
C TRP A 47 -72.11 -53.91 19.08
N THR A 48 -73.42 -54.15 19.13
CA THR A 48 -74.38 -53.19 19.69
C THR A 48 -74.36 -53.22 21.21
N TRP A 49 -74.74 -52.11 21.85
CA TRP A 49 -74.90 -52.05 23.31
C TRP A 49 -75.80 -53.18 23.84
N GLU A 50 -76.89 -53.49 23.13
CA GLU A 50 -77.87 -54.49 23.54
C GLU A 50 -77.40 -55.93 23.37
N HIS A 51 -76.40 -56.19 22.51
CA HIS A 51 -75.72 -57.48 22.48
C HIS A 51 -74.70 -57.56 23.62
N ALA A 52 -73.77 -56.60 23.70
CA ALA A 52 -72.73 -56.59 24.72
C ALA A 52 -73.30 -56.62 26.15
N MET A 53 -74.36 -55.85 26.41
CA MET A 53 -75.03 -55.81 27.72
C MET A 53 -75.56 -57.18 28.13
N ARG A 54 -76.08 -58.01 27.20
CA ARG A 54 -76.61 -59.34 27.53
C ARG A 54 -75.52 -60.33 27.96
N GLU A 55 -74.32 -60.23 27.38
CA GLU A 55 -73.20 -61.09 27.75
C GLU A 55 -72.61 -60.67 29.11
N ILE A 56 -72.42 -59.35 29.33
CA ILE A 56 -71.69 -58.84 30.50
C ILE A 56 -72.54 -58.61 31.76
N ILE A 57 -73.89 -58.63 31.68
CA ILE A 57 -74.79 -58.26 32.80
C ILE A 57 -74.59 -59.10 34.08
N ASN A 58 -74.11 -60.34 33.93
CA ASN A 58 -73.90 -61.28 35.03
C ASN A 58 -72.52 -61.15 35.72
N ASP A 59 -71.60 -60.33 35.20
CA ASP A 59 -70.29 -60.12 35.81
C ASP A 59 -70.35 -59.02 36.88
N LYS A 60 -69.77 -59.26 38.06
CA LYS A 60 -69.70 -58.28 39.16
C LYS A 60 -69.12 -56.91 38.76
N ARG A 61 -68.24 -56.85 37.75
CA ARG A 61 -67.67 -55.60 37.20
C ARG A 61 -68.70 -54.79 36.40
N TYR A 62 -69.84 -55.34 36.01
CA TYR A 62 -70.94 -54.59 35.37
C TYR A 62 -71.52 -53.53 36.33
N GLY A 63 -71.47 -53.79 37.64
CA GLY A 63 -71.85 -52.86 38.70
C GLY A 63 -70.93 -51.64 38.85
N ALA A 64 -69.69 -51.68 38.32
CA ALA A 64 -68.64 -50.69 38.53
C ALA A 64 -69.08 -49.23 38.24
N LEU A 65 -69.87 -49.05 37.18
CA LEU A 65 -70.45 -47.76 36.82
C LEU A 65 -71.92 -47.73 37.27
N LYS A 66 -72.30 -46.70 38.04
CA LYS A 66 -73.61 -46.69 38.73
C LYS A 66 -74.79 -46.40 37.81
N THR A 67 -74.61 -45.61 36.74
CA THR A 67 -75.70 -45.27 35.81
C THR A 67 -75.58 -45.95 34.45
N LEU A 68 -76.73 -46.24 33.82
CA LEU A 68 -76.78 -46.76 32.44
C LEU A 68 -76.16 -45.78 31.43
N GLY A 69 -76.23 -44.47 31.69
CA GLY A 69 -75.59 -43.44 30.88
C GLY A 69 -74.07 -43.55 30.89
N GLU A 70 -73.46 -43.70 32.06
CA GLU A 70 -72.00 -43.89 32.19
C GLU A 70 -71.54 -45.21 31.58
N ARG A 71 -72.31 -46.31 31.76
CA ARG A 71 -72.04 -47.60 31.10
C ARG A 71 -72.05 -47.49 29.58
N LYS A 72 -73.09 -46.86 29.01
CA LYS A 72 -73.19 -46.60 27.55
C LYS A 72 -72.07 -45.66 27.06
N GLN A 73 -71.68 -44.66 27.84
CA GLN A 73 -70.56 -43.77 27.51
C GLN A 73 -69.24 -44.56 27.46
N ALA A 74 -68.92 -45.31 28.52
CA ALA A 74 -67.69 -46.10 28.61
C ALA A 74 -67.62 -47.19 27.53
N PHE A 75 -68.76 -47.79 27.16
CA PHE A 75 -68.87 -48.73 26.04
C PHE A 75 -68.60 -48.07 24.68
N ASN A 76 -69.21 -46.92 24.39
CA ASN A 76 -68.93 -46.20 23.14
C ASN A 76 -67.47 -45.70 23.07
N GLU A 77 -66.90 -45.30 24.21
CA GLU A 77 -65.48 -44.96 24.37
C GLU A 77 -64.59 -46.18 24.09
N TYR A 78 -64.94 -47.35 24.62
CA TYR A 78 -64.28 -48.64 24.37
C TYR A 78 -64.36 -49.06 22.89
N LEU A 79 -65.54 -49.03 22.26
CA LEU A 79 -65.67 -49.34 20.82
C LEU A 79 -64.83 -48.38 19.97
N GLY A 80 -64.80 -47.09 20.33
CA GLY A 80 -63.94 -46.10 19.67
C GLY A 80 -62.45 -46.39 19.84
N GLN A 81 -62.03 -46.94 20.97
CA GLN A 81 -60.65 -47.40 21.20
C GLN A 81 -60.35 -48.70 20.45
N ARG A 82 -61.25 -49.70 20.49
CA ARG A 82 -61.08 -50.98 19.80
C ARG A 82 -60.98 -50.81 18.29
N ARG A 83 -61.82 -49.97 17.67
CA ARG A 83 -61.68 -49.61 16.23
C ARG A 83 -60.34 -48.99 15.89
N LYS A 84 -59.80 -48.14 16.78
CA LYS A 84 -58.47 -47.52 16.59
C LYS A 84 -57.35 -48.56 16.69
N LEU A 85 -57.43 -49.49 17.64
CA LEU A 85 -56.48 -50.59 17.78
C LEU A 85 -56.54 -51.53 16.56
N GLU A 86 -57.73 -51.98 16.14
CA GLU A 86 -57.92 -52.80 14.94
C GLU A 86 -57.44 -52.10 13.66
N ALA A 87 -57.63 -50.77 13.55
CA ALA A 87 -57.12 -49.98 12.44
C ALA A 87 -55.58 -49.88 12.46
N GLU A 88 -54.99 -49.69 13.64
CA GLU A 88 -53.54 -49.62 13.81
C GLU A 88 -52.87 -50.99 13.58
N GLU A 89 -53.41 -52.08 14.14
CA GLU A 89 -52.94 -53.44 13.86
C GLU A 89 -53.00 -53.77 12.37
N ARG A 90 -54.08 -53.38 11.69
CA ARG A 90 -54.21 -53.54 10.23
C ARG A 90 -53.16 -52.70 9.50
N ARG A 91 -52.88 -51.47 9.95
CA ARG A 91 -51.83 -50.59 9.40
C ARG A 91 -50.43 -51.18 9.59
N VAL A 92 -50.12 -51.67 10.79
CA VAL A 92 -48.83 -52.33 11.12
C VAL A 92 -48.66 -53.62 10.33
N ARG A 93 -49.71 -54.46 10.23
CA ARG A 93 -49.69 -55.71 9.45
C ARG A 93 -49.48 -55.43 7.97
N GLN A 94 -50.19 -54.45 7.40
CA GLN A 94 -49.99 -54.03 6.01
C GLN A 94 -48.60 -53.43 5.79
N LYS A 95 -48.10 -52.57 6.70
CA LYS A 95 -46.73 -52.03 6.62
C LYS A 95 -45.70 -53.17 6.61
N LYS A 96 -45.77 -54.10 7.56
CA LYS A 96 -44.86 -55.25 7.62
C LYS A 96 -44.95 -56.12 6.36
N ALA A 97 -46.16 -56.35 5.83
CA ALA A 97 -46.32 -57.10 4.59
C ALA A 97 -45.63 -56.41 3.40
N ARG A 98 -45.67 -55.07 3.31
CA ARG A 98 -44.91 -54.33 2.28
C ARG A 98 -43.40 -54.40 2.51
N GLU A 99 -42.94 -54.28 3.75
CA GLU A 99 -41.52 -54.36 4.10
C GLU A 99 -40.92 -55.75 3.77
N GLU A 100 -41.61 -56.83 4.13
CA GLU A 100 -41.21 -58.20 3.78
C GLU A 100 -41.33 -58.48 2.27
N PHE A 101 -42.28 -57.85 1.56
CA PHE A 101 -42.39 -57.90 0.10
C PHE A 101 -41.20 -57.24 -0.58
N THR A 102 -40.79 -56.03 -0.17
CA THR A 102 -39.59 -55.37 -0.71
C THR A 102 -38.32 -56.19 -0.39
N LYS A 103 -38.22 -56.72 0.84
CA LYS A 103 -37.10 -57.56 1.27
C LYS A 103 -36.99 -58.88 0.48
N MET A 104 -38.11 -59.49 0.11
CA MET A 104 -38.16 -60.65 -0.80
C MET A 104 -37.56 -60.32 -2.18
N LEU A 105 -37.79 -59.11 -2.70
CA LEU A 105 -37.17 -58.65 -3.94
C LEU A 105 -35.67 -58.37 -3.76
N GLU A 106 -35.25 -57.76 -2.65
CA GLU A 106 -33.82 -57.52 -2.34
C GLU A 106 -33.00 -58.79 -2.13
N GLU A 107 -33.61 -59.86 -1.60
CA GLU A 107 -32.96 -61.17 -1.43
C GLU A 107 -32.80 -61.94 -2.75
N CYS A 108 -33.57 -61.61 -3.79
CA CYS A 108 -33.61 -62.37 -5.05
C CYS A 108 -32.53 -61.92 -6.05
N LYS A 109 -31.38 -62.60 -6.02
CA LYS A 109 -30.24 -62.36 -6.93
C LYS A 109 -30.52 -62.61 -8.43
N GLU A 110 -31.67 -63.16 -8.78
CA GLU A 110 -32.11 -63.33 -10.17
C GLU A 110 -32.92 -62.13 -10.70
N LEU A 111 -33.30 -61.18 -9.83
CA LEU A 111 -33.88 -59.91 -10.29
C LEU A 111 -32.80 -59.00 -10.87
N THR A 112 -32.98 -58.65 -12.15
CA THR A 112 -32.33 -57.49 -12.78
C THR A 112 -33.36 -56.39 -13.00
N SER A 113 -32.92 -55.14 -13.07
CA SER A 113 -33.75 -53.96 -13.37
C SER A 113 -34.58 -54.05 -14.67
N SER A 114 -34.27 -55.01 -15.54
CA SER A 114 -34.98 -55.28 -16.79
C SER A 114 -36.16 -56.27 -16.69
N ILE A 115 -36.40 -56.90 -15.54
CA ILE A 115 -37.47 -57.92 -15.41
C ILE A 115 -38.85 -57.29 -15.35
N LYS A 116 -39.74 -57.74 -16.26
CA LYS A 116 -41.13 -57.29 -16.32
C LYS A 116 -41.97 -57.93 -15.22
N TRP A 117 -42.92 -57.15 -14.68
CA TRP A 117 -43.88 -57.57 -13.65
C TRP A 117 -44.44 -58.99 -13.86
N SER A 118 -44.95 -59.32 -15.05
CA SER A 118 -45.52 -60.65 -15.34
C SER A 118 -44.55 -61.82 -15.12
N LYS A 119 -43.24 -61.61 -15.30
CA LYS A 119 -42.21 -62.62 -15.03
C LYS A 119 -41.89 -62.69 -13.53
N ALA A 120 -41.88 -61.56 -12.84
CA ALA A 120 -41.72 -61.52 -11.38
C ALA A 120 -42.89 -62.21 -10.66
N VAL A 121 -44.13 -62.02 -11.12
CA VAL A 121 -45.30 -62.77 -10.63
C VAL A 121 -45.03 -64.28 -10.68
N SER A 122 -44.64 -64.83 -11.84
CA SER A 122 -44.32 -66.26 -11.97
C SER A 122 -43.07 -66.73 -11.19
N MET A 123 -42.27 -65.84 -10.64
CA MET A 123 -41.14 -66.17 -9.75
C MET A 123 -41.57 -66.20 -8.28
N PHE A 124 -42.47 -65.30 -7.87
CA PHE A 124 -42.85 -65.10 -6.46
C PHE A 124 -44.26 -65.57 -6.08
N GLU A 125 -45.08 -66.04 -7.02
CA GLU A 125 -46.47 -66.50 -6.79
C GLU A 125 -46.61 -67.50 -5.62
N ASN A 126 -45.58 -68.29 -5.35
CA ASN A 126 -45.55 -69.26 -4.26
C ASN A 126 -45.00 -68.72 -2.92
N ASP A 127 -44.33 -67.56 -2.86
CA ASP A 127 -43.80 -66.96 -1.63
C ASP A 127 -44.93 -66.36 -0.77
N GLU A 128 -44.94 -66.65 0.53
CA GLU A 128 -45.96 -66.13 1.46
C GLU A 128 -45.88 -64.60 1.61
N ARG A 129 -44.70 -63.99 1.42
CA ARG A 129 -44.49 -62.53 1.47
C ARG A 129 -45.12 -61.84 0.26
N PHE A 130 -45.07 -62.47 -0.92
CA PHE A 130 -45.79 -62.03 -2.11
C PHE A 130 -47.30 -62.07 -1.88
N LYS A 131 -47.81 -63.17 -1.30
CA LYS A 131 -49.24 -63.35 -1.00
C LYS A 131 -49.75 -62.37 0.07
N ALA A 132 -48.94 -62.08 1.10
CA ALA A 132 -49.28 -61.25 2.24
C ALA A 132 -49.68 -59.80 1.89
N VAL A 133 -49.22 -59.26 0.76
CA VAL A 133 -49.77 -58.03 0.19
C VAL A 133 -51.05 -58.41 -0.57
N GLU A 134 -52.22 -58.16 0.02
CA GLU A 134 -53.51 -58.70 -0.48
C GLU A 134 -53.91 -58.24 -1.89
N LYS A 135 -53.60 -56.98 -2.28
CA LYS A 135 -54.05 -56.43 -3.56
C LYS A 135 -52.97 -56.52 -4.63
N ASN A 136 -53.29 -57.10 -5.80
CA ASN A 136 -52.36 -57.19 -6.93
C ASN A 136 -51.75 -55.82 -7.32
N ARG A 137 -52.56 -54.76 -7.35
CA ARG A 137 -52.04 -53.40 -7.61
C ARG A 137 -51.04 -52.92 -6.56
N ASP A 138 -51.27 -53.21 -5.28
CA ASP A 138 -50.31 -52.86 -4.22
C ASP A 138 -48.98 -53.62 -4.40
N ARG A 139 -49.00 -54.82 -4.98
CA ARG A 139 -47.78 -55.59 -5.33
C ARG A 139 -47.05 -55.00 -6.55
N GLU A 140 -47.80 -54.60 -7.57
CA GLU A 140 -47.30 -54.00 -8.81
C GLU A 140 -46.69 -52.61 -8.54
N ASP A 141 -47.40 -51.74 -7.83
CA ASP A 141 -46.92 -50.42 -7.39
C ASP A 141 -45.62 -50.54 -6.53
N LEU A 142 -45.48 -51.60 -5.72
CA LEU A 142 -44.25 -51.89 -4.95
C LEU A 142 -43.11 -52.44 -5.81
N PHE A 143 -43.41 -53.33 -6.76
CA PHE A 143 -42.44 -53.92 -7.66
C PHE A 143 -41.82 -52.85 -8.59
N ASP A 144 -42.65 -52.00 -9.20
CA ASP A 144 -42.18 -50.93 -10.07
C ASP A 144 -41.33 -49.90 -9.30
N SER A 145 -41.74 -49.54 -8.07
CA SER A 145 -40.91 -48.71 -7.19
C SER A 145 -39.56 -49.35 -6.89
N PHE A 146 -39.54 -50.67 -6.63
CA PHE A 146 -38.29 -51.41 -6.37
C PHE A 146 -37.41 -51.52 -7.62
N MET A 147 -37.98 -51.71 -8.82
CA MET A 147 -37.21 -51.74 -10.07
C MET A 147 -36.54 -50.39 -10.37
N VAL A 148 -37.23 -49.26 -10.12
CA VAL A 148 -36.64 -47.91 -10.25
C VAL A 148 -35.56 -47.67 -9.20
N ASP A 149 -35.74 -48.12 -7.96
CA ASP A 149 -34.71 -48.06 -6.93
C ASP A 149 -33.51 -48.96 -7.25
N LEU A 150 -33.73 -50.12 -7.89
CA LEU A 150 -32.69 -51.05 -8.33
C LEU A 150 -31.88 -50.49 -9.50
N GLU A 151 -32.54 -49.98 -10.56
CA GLU A 151 -31.86 -49.29 -11.67
C GLU A 151 -31.04 -48.10 -11.15
N ARG A 152 -31.57 -47.32 -10.19
CA ARG A 152 -30.83 -46.24 -9.55
C ARG A 152 -29.60 -46.76 -8.80
N LYS A 153 -29.73 -47.80 -7.96
CA LYS A 153 -28.62 -48.43 -7.22
C LYS A 153 -27.54 -48.97 -8.17
N GLU A 154 -27.94 -49.67 -9.24
CA GLU A 154 -27.02 -50.20 -10.27
C GLU A 154 -26.25 -49.07 -10.99
N LYS A 155 -26.96 -48.02 -11.41
CA LYS A 155 -26.39 -46.85 -12.09
C LYS A 155 -25.48 -46.02 -11.18
N GLU A 156 -25.87 -45.84 -9.92
CA GLU A 156 -25.07 -45.12 -8.91
C GLU A 156 -23.77 -45.87 -8.60
N LYS A 157 -23.85 -47.20 -8.45
CA LYS A 157 -22.68 -48.07 -8.28
C LYS A 157 -21.76 -48.04 -9.51
N ALA A 158 -22.29 -48.18 -10.73
CA ALA A 158 -21.49 -48.11 -11.95
C ALA A 158 -20.80 -46.74 -12.10
N ALA A 159 -21.49 -45.65 -11.75
CA ALA A 159 -20.90 -44.31 -11.69
C ALA A 159 -19.84 -44.18 -10.59
N GLU A 160 -19.96 -44.91 -9.47
CA GLU A 160 -18.95 -44.95 -8.41
C GLU A 160 -17.68 -45.72 -8.82
N GLU A 161 -17.83 -46.90 -9.42
CA GLU A 161 -16.72 -47.68 -9.97
C GLU A 161 -15.97 -46.87 -11.06
N HIS A 162 -16.70 -46.13 -11.90
CA HIS A 162 -16.13 -45.19 -12.88
C HIS A 162 -15.40 -44.01 -12.21
N ARG A 163 -16.00 -43.35 -11.20
CA ARG A 163 -15.31 -42.30 -10.40
C ARG A 163 -14.04 -42.83 -9.72
N HIS A 164 -14.06 -44.05 -9.21
CA HIS A 164 -12.92 -44.71 -8.58
C HIS A 164 -11.81 -44.98 -9.59
N ASN A 165 -12.12 -45.56 -10.75
CA ASN A 165 -11.16 -45.79 -11.84
C ASN A 165 -10.54 -44.47 -12.34
N ILE A 166 -11.34 -43.40 -12.50
CA ILE A 166 -10.84 -42.05 -12.80
C ILE A 166 -9.81 -41.60 -11.77
N THR A 167 -10.13 -41.76 -10.49
CA THR A 167 -9.29 -41.31 -9.37
C THR A 167 -7.98 -42.09 -9.28
N GLU A 168 -8.04 -43.42 -9.43
CA GLU A 168 -6.84 -44.27 -9.42
C GLU A 168 -5.94 -44.08 -10.65
N TYR A 169 -6.50 -43.69 -11.80
CA TYR A 169 -5.71 -43.29 -12.96
C TYR A 169 -5.10 -41.89 -12.81
N ARG A 170 -5.82 -40.92 -12.20
CA ARG A 170 -5.25 -39.59 -11.89
C ARG A 170 -4.04 -39.69 -10.97
N LYS A 171 -4.14 -40.46 -9.88
CA LYS A 171 -3.02 -40.79 -8.98
C LYS A 171 -1.84 -41.46 -9.69
N TYR A 172 -2.11 -42.29 -10.70
CA TYR A 172 -1.07 -42.91 -11.50
C TYR A 172 -0.34 -41.88 -12.36
N LEU A 173 -1.06 -40.95 -13.01
CA LEU A 173 -0.45 -39.81 -13.71
C LEU A 173 0.37 -38.92 -12.75
N GLU A 174 -0.15 -38.64 -11.55
CA GLU A 174 0.55 -37.90 -10.48
C GLU A 174 1.86 -38.59 -10.03
N SER A 175 1.92 -39.93 -10.11
CA SER A 175 3.14 -40.71 -9.79
C SER A 175 4.16 -40.82 -10.93
N CYS A 176 3.88 -40.23 -12.10
CA CYS A 176 4.70 -40.38 -13.30
C CYS A 176 5.61 -39.16 -13.54
N ASP A 177 6.81 -39.15 -12.94
CA ASP A 177 7.86 -38.11 -13.04
C ASP A 177 8.21 -37.64 -14.48
N PHE A 178 7.89 -38.44 -15.50
CA PHE A 178 8.12 -38.11 -16.90
C PHE A 178 7.01 -37.21 -17.52
N ILE A 179 5.88 -37.03 -16.84
CA ILE A 179 4.83 -36.11 -17.26
C ILE A 179 5.15 -34.72 -16.73
N LYS A 180 5.21 -33.74 -17.63
CA LYS A 180 5.47 -32.33 -17.31
C LYS A 180 4.34 -31.49 -17.87
N VAL A 181 4.24 -30.25 -17.38
CA VAL A 181 3.28 -29.23 -17.83
C VAL A 181 3.14 -29.16 -19.36
N ASN A 182 4.24 -29.32 -20.11
CA ASN A 182 4.28 -29.25 -21.58
C ASN A 182 4.27 -30.63 -22.30
N SER A 183 3.98 -31.73 -21.59
CA SER A 183 3.95 -33.07 -22.18
C SER A 183 2.81 -33.22 -23.19
N GLN A 184 3.11 -33.84 -24.33
CA GLN A 184 2.14 -34.12 -25.38
C GLN A 184 1.62 -35.54 -25.23
N TRP A 185 0.29 -35.71 -25.14
CA TRP A 185 -0.40 -37.00 -24.98
C TRP A 185 0.17 -38.11 -25.88
N ARG A 186 0.35 -37.82 -27.18
CA ARG A 186 0.91 -38.75 -28.19
C ARG A 186 2.34 -39.26 -27.92
N LYS A 187 3.07 -38.69 -26.95
CA LYS A 187 4.43 -39.11 -26.57
C LYS A 187 4.47 -39.92 -25.27
N ILE A 188 3.33 -40.09 -24.62
CA ILE A 188 3.22 -40.78 -23.33
C ILE A 188 2.18 -41.92 -23.34
N ILE A 189 1.25 -41.98 -24.30
CA ILE A 189 0.33 -43.13 -24.48
C ILE A 189 1.10 -44.44 -24.42
N ASP A 190 2.15 -44.56 -25.24
CA ASP A 190 3.04 -45.73 -25.36
C ASP A 190 3.75 -46.13 -24.06
N ARG A 191 3.66 -45.32 -22.99
CA ARG A 191 4.21 -45.58 -21.64
C ARG A 191 3.15 -45.73 -20.56
N LEU A 192 1.89 -45.43 -20.88
CA LEU A 192 0.73 -45.54 -20.01
C LEU A 192 -0.17 -46.71 -20.42
N GLU A 193 -0.01 -47.24 -21.64
CA GLU A 193 -0.85 -48.30 -22.22
C GLU A 193 -0.60 -49.69 -21.59
N ASP A 194 0.57 -49.89 -20.97
CA ASP A 194 0.91 -51.12 -20.23
C ASP A 194 0.24 -51.23 -18.84
N ASP A 195 -0.39 -50.16 -18.33
CA ASP A 195 -0.97 -50.15 -16.97
C ASP A 195 -2.44 -50.59 -16.93
N GLU A 196 -2.80 -51.41 -15.95
CA GLU A 196 -4.15 -51.97 -15.81
C GLU A 196 -5.22 -50.88 -15.58
N ARG A 197 -4.88 -49.78 -14.90
CA ARG A 197 -5.77 -48.64 -14.62
C ARG A 197 -6.11 -47.88 -15.90
N TYR A 198 -5.16 -47.78 -16.83
CA TYR A 198 -5.39 -47.23 -18.16
C TYR A 198 -6.39 -48.10 -18.95
N LEU A 199 -6.25 -49.43 -18.89
CA LEU A 199 -7.16 -50.36 -19.58
C LEU A 199 -8.61 -50.31 -19.05
N ARG A 200 -8.80 -50.07 -17.74
CA ARG A 200 -10.13 -49.98 -17.07
C ARG A 200 -10.98 -48.76 -17.44
N LEU A 201 -10.46 -47.80 -18.20
CA LEU A 201 -11.13 -46.55 -18.58
C LEU A 201 -11.43 -46.48 -20.08
N GLU A 202 -12.40 -45.67 -20.52
CA GLU A 202 -12.62 -45.46 -21.96
C GLU A 202 -11.54 -44.56 -22.60
N LYS A 203 -11.37 -44.65 -23.92
CA LYS A 203 -10.40 -43.81 -24.66
C LYS A 203 -10.68 -42.31 -24.55
N ILE A 204 -11.93 -41.93 -24.27
CA ILE A 204 -12.34 -40.54 -24.01
C ILE A 204 -11.90 -40.13 -22.60
N ASP A 205 -12.24 -40.93 -21.58
CA ASP A 205 -11.85 -40.67 -20.17
C ASP A 205 -10.34 -40.51 -20.01
N ARG A 206 -9.55 -41.44 -20.56
CA ARG A 206 -8.07 -41.42 -20.51
C ARG A 206 -7.52 -40.06 -20.97
N LEU A 207 -8.08 -39.50 -22.05
CA LEU A 207 -7.70 -38.20 -22.59
C LEU A 207 -8.21 -37.03 -21.73
N LEU A 208 -9.45 -37.08 -21.24
CA LEU A 208 -10.02 -36.03 -20.40
C LEU A 208 -9.28 -35.92 -19.06
N ILE A 209 -8.99 -37.03 -18.39
CA ILE A 209 -8.26 -37.07 -17.12
C ILE A 209 -6.83 -36.53 -17.32
N TYR A 210 -6.20 -36.84 -18.46
CA TYR A 210 -4.89 -36.27 -18.79
C TYR A 210 -4.94 -34.77 -19.05
N GLN A 211 -5.93 -34.27 -19.81
CA GLN A 211 -6.11 -32.83 -20.03
C GLN A 211 -6.40 -32.08 -18.72
N ASP A 212 -7.19 -32.68 -17.84
CA ASP A 212 -7.45 -32.17 -16.49
C ASP A 212 -6.17 -32.11 -15.64
N TYR A 213 -5.38 -33.19 -15.62
CA TYR A 213 -4.13 -33.27 -14.87
C TYR A 213 -3.08 -32.25 -15.38
N ILE A 214 -2.93 -32.10 -16.71
CA ILE A 214 -2.03 -31.09 -17.28
C ILE A 214 -2.49 -29.67 -16.94
N ARG A 215 -3.79 -29.37 -17.06
CA ARG A 215 -4.34 -28.05 -16.71
C ARG A 215 -4.16 -27.72 -15.22
N ASP A 216 -4.31 -28.72 -14.35
CA ASP A 216 -4.10 -28.51 -12.92
C ASP A 216 -2.60 -28.28 -12.62
N MET A 217 -1.68 -28.98 -13.28
CA MET A 217 -0.23 -28.67 -13.21
C MET A 217 0.14 -27.31 -13.81
N GLU A 218 -0.47 -26.88 -14.93
CA GLU A 218 -0.31 -25.53 -15.48
C GLU A 218 -0.72 -24.47 -14.45
N LYS A 219 -1.85 -24.71 -13.77
CA LYS A 219 -2.38 -23.83 -12.73
C LYS A 219 -1.48 -23.80 -11.50
N GLU A 220 -0.99 -24.95 -11.01
CA GLU A 220 -0.05 -25.02 -9.88
C GLU A 220 1.27 -24.31 -10.18
N GLU A 221 1.81 -24.45 -11.41
CA GLU A 221 3.02 -23.73 -11.82
C GLU A 221 2.77 -22.21 -11.88
N GLU A 222 1.59 -21.78 -12.35
CA GLU A 222 1.19 -20.35 -12.37
C GLU A 222 0.96 -19.79 -10.96
N GLU A 223 0.34 -20.56 -10.07
CA GLU A 223 0.14 -20.20 -8.65
C GLU A 223 1.48 -20.15 -7.90
N GLY A 224 2.40 -21.08 -8.14
CA GLY A 224 3.78 -21.02 -7.66
C GLY A 224 4.51 -19.75 -8.12
N LYS A 225 4.42 -19.41 -9.41
CA LYS A 225 4.97 -18.15 -9.97
C LYS A 225 4.33 -16.90 -9.35
N LYS A 226 3.02 -16.91 -9.10
CA LYS A 226 2.30 -15.82 -8.42
C LYS A 226 2.75 -15.66 -6.97
N ILE A 227 2.88 -16.77 -6.22
CA ILE A 227 3.35 -16.79 -4.83
C ILE A 227 4.78 -16.27 -4.76
N GLN A 228 5.70 -16.78 -5.58
CA GLN A 228 7.08 -16.32 -5.62
C GLN A 228 7.17 -14.82 -5.95
N LYS A 229 6.41 -14.35 -6.95
CA LYS A 229 6.37 -12.93 -7.32
C LYS A 229 5.84 -12.03 -6.19
N GLU A 230 4.81 -12.45 -5.46
CA GLU A 230 4.30 -11.67 -4.33
C GLU A 230 5.20 -11.79 -3.08
N GLN A 231 5.90 -12.91 -2.87
CA GLN A 231 6.97 -13.01 -1.87
C GLN A 231 8.09 -12.00 -2.15
N THR A 232 8.59 -11.92 -3.39
CA THR A 232 9.56 -10.89 -3.80
C THR A 232 9.00 -9.49 -3.55
N ARG A 233 7.77 -9.18 -3.98
CA ARG A 233 7.15 -7.87 -3.72
C ARG A 233 6.95 -7.56 -2.23
N ARG A 234 6.76 -8.56 -1.37
CA ARG A 234 6.67 -8.38 0.10
C ARG A 234 8.06 -8.11 0.70
N ALA A 235 9.09 -8.81 0.25
CA ALA A 235 10.48 -8.54 0.64
C ALA A 235 10.91 -7.13 0.17
N GLU A 236 10.69 -6.78 -1.09
CA GLU A 236 11.01 -5.44 -1.63
C GLU A 236 10.29 -4.31 -0.89
N ARG A 237 9.02 -4.51 -0.48
CA ARG A 237 8.31 -3.56 0.41
C ARG A 237 9.02 -3.45 1.76
N LYS A 238 9.21 -4.59 2.46
CA LYS A 238 9.86 -4.64 3.78
C LYS A 238 11.22 -3.94 3.78
N ASN A 239 12.05 -4.19 2.75
CA ASN A 239 13.34 -3.52 2.58
C ASN A 239 13.19 -1.99 2.57
N ARG A 240 12.22 -1.45 1.82
CA ARG A 240 11.96 0.00 1.75
C ARG A 240 11.46 0.56 3.07
N ASP A 241 10.58 -0.18 3.75
CA ASP A 241 10.03 0.21 5.06
C ASP A 241 11.13 0.22 6.14
N GLU A 242 12.07 -0.73 6.10
CA GLU A 242 13.23 -0.79 7.00
C GLU A 242 14.25 0.34 6.71
N PHE A 243 14.49 0.69 5.44
CA PHE A 243 15.33 1.85 5.09
C PHE A 243 14.66 3.19 5.44
N ARG A 244 13.33 3.31 5.30
CA ARG A 244 12.57 4.49 5.76
C ARG A 244 12.66 4.63 7.29
N LYS A 245 12.51 3.54 8.04
CA LYS A 245 12.71 3.51 9.49
C LYS A 245 14.15 3.90 9.90
N LEU A 246 15.17 3.49 9.14
CA LEU A 246 16.54 3.94 9.34
C LEU A 246 16.68 5.46 9.15
N MET A 247 16.04 6.03 8.11
CA MET A 247 16.00 7.47 7.89
C MET A 247 15.27 8.24 9.00
N GLU A 248 14.16 7.71 9.52
CA GLU A 248 13.45 8.27 10.67
C GLU A 248 14.32 8.27 11.95
N GLY A 249 15.08 7.20 12.17
CA GLY A 249 16.08 7.13 13.24
C GLY A 249 17.21 8.17 13.07
N HIS A 250 17.76 8.30 11.86
CA HIS A 250 18.76 9.31 11.55
C HIS A 250 18.23 10.75 11.61
N ALA A 251 16.95 10.98 11.32
CA ALA A 251 16.30 12.27 11.49
C ALA A 251 16.14 12.62 12.99
N SER A 252 15.70 11.65 13.79
CA SER A 252 15.60 11.77 15.25
C SER A 252 16.96 12.04 15.91
N ALA A 253 18.04 11.50 15.33
CA ALA A 253 19.41 11.72 15.78
C ALA A 253 20.11 12.96 15.18
N GLY A 254 19.44 13.75 14.33
CA GLY A 254 20.02 14.93 13.67
C GLY A 254 21.10 14.62 12.61
N ILE A 255 21.29 13.35 12.25
CA ILE A 255 22.21 12.88 11.20
C ILE A 255 21.63 13.21 9.81
N LEU A 256 20.30 13.21 9.72
CA LEU A 256 19.47 13.63 8.59
C LEU A 256 18.65 14.86 9.01
N THR A 257 18.59 15.89 8.16
CA THR A 257 17.89 17.14 8.44
C THR A 257 17.30 17.75 7.16
N ALA A 258 16.41 18.73 7.30
CA ALA A 258 15.88 19.56 6.21
C ALA A 258 16.92 20.36 5.38
N LYS A 259 18.22 20.23 5.68
CA LYS A 259 19.33 20.83 4.91
C LYS A 259 20.37 19.80 4.47
N THR A 260 20.10 18.50 4.64
CA THR A 260 21.01 17.42 4.26
C THR A 260 20.82 17.05 2.79
N HIS A 261 21.89 16.91 2.02
CA HIS A 261 21.81 16.48 0.62
C HIS A 261 22.03 14.97 0.46
N TRP A 262 21.43 14.40 -0.59
CA TRP A 262 21.49 12.96 -0.88
C TRP A 262 22.92 12.41 -0.92
N ARG A 263 23.88 13.13 -1.50
CA ARG A 263 25.29 12.68 -1.60
C ARG A 263 25.90 12.47 -0.22
N ASP A 264 25.73 13.43 0.68
CA ASP A 264 26.34 13.44 2.00
C ASP A 264 25.65 12.46 2.96
N TYR A 265 24.36 12.17 2.73
CA TYR A 265 23.64 11.11 3.42
C TYR A 265 24.01 9.72 2.90
N CYS A 266 24.02 9.52 1.58
CA CYS A 266 24.39 8.28 0.91
C CYS A 266 25.80 7.81 1.32
N LEU A 267 26.77 8.74 1.44
CA LEU A 267 28.11 8.42 1.96
C LEU A 267 28.12 7.81 3.37
N LYS A 268 27.11 8.08 4.21
CA LYS A 268 26.96 7.51 5.56
C LYS A 268 26.22 6.17 5.57
N VAL A 269 25.29 5.94 4.62
CA VAL A 269 24.41 4.75 4.62
C VAL A 269 24.74 3.70 3.56
N LYS A 270 25.61 3.98 2.58
CA LYS A 270 25.98 3.06 1.50
C LYS A 270 26.46 1.67 1.96
N ASP A 271 27.04 1.59 3.15
CA ASP A 271 27.58 0.36 3.74
C ASP A 271 26.59 -0.32 4.71
N SER A 272 25.36 0.22 4.87
CA SER A 272 24.31 -0.34 5.72
C SER A 272 23.54 -1.47 5.00
N ALA A 273 23.09 -2.45 5.77
CA ALA A 273 22.36 -3.61 5.23
C ALA A 273 21.01 -3.21 4.63
N GLU A 274 20.33 -2.23 5.24
CA GLU A 274 19.04 -1.68 4.82
C GLU A 274 19.16 -0.95 3.48
N TYR A 275 20.21 -0.14 3.31
CA TYR A 275 20.51 0.51 2.03
C TYR A 275 20.79 -0.52 0.93
N GLN A 276 21.63 -1.52 1.22
CA GLN A 276 21.98 -2.57 0.25
C GLN A 276 20.77 -3.44 -0.12
N ALA A 277 19.89 -3.74 0.84
CA ALA A 277 18.64 -4.45 0.59
C ALA A 277 17.70 -3.67 -0.35
N VAL A 278 17.55 -2.35 -0.17
CA VAL A 278 16.74 -1.53 -1.09
C VAL A 278 17.42 -1.31 -2.44
N ALA A 279 18.74 -1.10 -2.46
CA ALA A 279 19.50 -0.97 -3.70
C ALA A 279 19.50 -2.25 -4.56
N SER A 280 19.22 -3.40 -3.93
CA SER A 280 19.06 -4.71 -4.60
C SER A 280 17.62 -4.99 -5.06
N ASN A 281 16.65 -4.12 -4.75
CA ASN A 281 15.27 -4.29 -5.21
C ASN A 281 15.20 -4.13 -6.75
N THR A 282 14.38 -4.97 -7.40
CA THR A 282 14.10 -4.90 -8.83
C THR A 282 12.92 -3.98 -9.17
N SER A 283 12.05 -3.69 -8.20
CA SER A 283 10.85 -2.87 -8.41
C SER A 283 10.52 -1.92 -7.25
N GLY A 284 9.85 -0.80 -7.58
CA GLY A 284 9.46 0.26 -6.65
C GLY A 284 10.53 1.34 -6.45
N SER A 285 10.30 2.25 -5.50
CA SER A 285 11.18 3.40 -5.25
C SER A 285 12.61 2.99 -4.87
N THR A 286 13.57 3.66 -5.48
CA THR A 286 15.01 3.54 -5.19
C THR A 286 15.38 4.12 -3.82
N PRO A 287 16.58 3.82 -3.27
CA PRO A 287 17.04 4.44 -2.03
C PRO A 287 17.07 5.98 -2.08
N ARG A 288 17.25 6.56 -3.28
CA ARG A 288 17.27 8.01 -3.48
C ARG A 288 15.86 8.60 -3.41
N GLU A 289 14.89 8.02 -4.10
CA GLU A 289 13.51 8.54 -4.10
C GLU A 289 12.90 8.47 -2.69
N LEU A 290 13.16 7.40 -1.94
CA LEU A 290 12.74 7.28 -0.53
C LEU A 290 13.41 8.33 0.38
N PHE A 291 14.63 8.75 0.07
CA PHE A 291 15.28 9.86 0.75
C PHE A 291 14.67 11.20 0.35
N GLU A 292 14.30 11.38 -0.93
CA GLU A 292 13.67 12.61 -1.41
C GLU A 292 12.27 12.78 -0.78
N ASP A 293 11.48 11.71 -0.64
CA ASP A 293 10.24 11.70 0.16
C ASP A 293 10.48 12.21 1.59
N VAL A 294 11.44 11.60 2.31
CA VAL A 294 11.69 11.91 3.74
C VAL A 294 12.35 13.28 3.91
N ALA A 295 13.14 13.73 2.94
CA ALA A 295 13.69 15.08 2.93
C ALA A 295 12.60 16.13 2.74
N GLU A 296 11.64 15.93 1.83
CA GLU A 296 10.49 16.83 1.67
C GLU A 296 9.62 16.86 2.94
N GLU A 297 9.34 15.70 3.55
CA GLU A 297 8.67 15.63 4.85
C GLU A 297 9.39 16.42 5.95
N LEU A 298 10.73 16.38 5.99
CA LEU A 298 11.53 17.12 6.98
C LEU A 298 11.61 18.61 6.65
N GLU A 299 11.66 18.99 5.38
CA GLU A 299 11.58 20.39 4.95
C GLU A 299 10.23 21.00 5.35
N VAL A 300 9.10 20.34 5.09
CA VAL A 300 7.77 20.81 5.50
C VAL A 300 7.72 21.01 7.02
N LYS A 301 8.11 20.00 7.80
CA LYS A 301 8.15 20.09 9.28
C LYS A 301 9.06 21.24 9.76
N PHE A 302 10.21 21.44 9.13
CA PHE A 302 11.11 22.56 9.42
C PHE A 302 10.49 23.93 9.07
N TYR A 303 9.77 24.07 7.95
CA TYR A 303 9.08 25.32 7.60
C TYR A 303 7.94 25.64 8.56
N GLU A 304 7.16 24.64 8.99
CA GLU A 304 6.11 24.80 10.00
C GLU A 304 6.70 25.23 11.36
N ASP A 305 7.69 24.51 11.87
CA ASP A 305 8.41 24.85 13.10
C ASP A 305 9.01 26.26 13.05
N LYS A 306 9.59 26.64 11.91
CA LYS A 306 10.18 27.97 11.65
C LYS A 306 9.15 29.09 11.58
N VAL A 307 7.88 28.80 11.26
CA VAL A 307 6.77 29.76 11.42
C VAL A 307 6.40 29.85 12.91
N ARG A 308 6.18 28.71 13.58
CA ARG A 308 5.83 28.65 15.01
C ARG A 308 6.85 29.40 15.90
N VAL A 309 8.15 29.19 15.69
CA VAL A 309 9.24 29.93 16.39
C VAL A 309 9.17 31.44 16.13
N LYS A 310 8.89 31.88 14.91
CA LYS A 310 8.79 33.31 14.59
C LYS A 310 7.58 33.96 15.24
N ASP A 311 6.47 33.26 15.34
CA ASP A 311 5.25 33.78 15.96
C ASP A 311 5.34 33.75 17.49
N ALA A 312 6.03 32.77 18.07
CA ALA A 312 6.47 32.77 19.47
C ALA A 312 7.35 33.99 19.79
N MET A 313 8.40 34.27 18.98
CA MET A 313 9.24 35.46 19.17
C MET A 313 8.46 36.78 19.07
N LYS A 314 7.53 36.91 18.11
CA LYS A 314 6.66 38.10 18.01
C LYS A 314 5.82 38.29 19.28
N SER A 315 5.25 37.21 19.78
CA SER A 315 4.35 37.21 20.95
C SER A 315 5.11 37.59 22.23
N GLY A 316 6.29 36.99 22.45
CA GLY A 316 7.20 37.35 23.53
C GLY A 316 7.94 38.69 23.35
N LYS A 317 7.71 39.40 22.24
CA LYS A 317 8.44 40.64 21.83
C LYS A 317 9.96 40.47 21.77
N VAL A 318 10.43 39.25 21.53
CA VAL A 318 11.84 38.88 21.46
C VAL A 318 12.47 39.44 20.18
N SER A 319 13.45 40.34 20.35
CA SER A 319 14.29 40.83 19.26
C SER A 319 15.63 40.09 19.27
N MET A 320 15.88 39.30 18.23
CA MET A 320 17.19 38.70 17.95
C MET A 320 18.29 39.76 17.93
N VAL A 321 19.35 39.56 18.73
CA VAL A 321 20.61 40.32 18.66
C VAL A 321 21.74 39.37 18.27
N SER A 322 22.77 39.87 17.58
CA SER A 322 23.90 39.08 17.08
C SER A 322 24.80 38.45 18.17
N THR A 323 24.59 38.84 19.43
CA THR A 323 25.28 38.37 20.64
C THR A 323 24.55 37.26 21.40
N TRP A 324 23.30 36.92 21.04
CA TRP A 324 22.52 35.88 21.73
C TRP A 324 23.17 34.50 21.58
N THR A 325 23.09 33.70 22.64
CA THR A 325 23.43 32.26 22.61
C THR A 325 22.21 31.41 22.22
N PHE A 326 22.43 30.12 21.97
CA PHE A 326 21.34 29.17 21.75
C PHE A 326 20.49 28.96 23.02
N GLU A 327 21.08 29.09 24.21
CA GLU A 327 20.38 28.95 25.49
C GLU A 327 19.46 30.15 25.76
N ASP A 328 19.93 31.37 25.50
CA ASP A 328 19.10 32.59 25.57
C ASP A 328 17.90 32.50 24.60
N PHE A 329 18.18 32.06 23.38
CA PHE A 329 17.17 31.85 22.35
C PHE A 329 16.15 30.77 22.74
N ARG A 330 16.63 29.64 23.28
CA ARG A 330 15.78 28.56 23.79
C ARG A 330 14.85 29.10 24.88
N ALA A 331 15.39 29.78 25.89
CA ALA A 331 14.61 30.34 27.00
C ALA A 331 13.56 31.34 26.51
N GLY A 332 13.96 32.35 25.71
CA GLY A 332 13.05 33.40 25.23
C GLY A 332 11.93 32.91 24.29
N VAL A 333 12.11 31.73 23.66
CA VAL A 333 11.12 31.13 22.74
C VAL A 333 10.27 30.06 23.44
N LEU A 334 10.83 29.28 24.37
CA LEU A 334 10.16 28.13 24.99
C LEU A 334 8.88 28.51 25.73
N ASP A 335 8.89 29.59 26.50
CA ASP A 335 7.71 30.10 27.24
C ASP A 335 6.54 30.49 26.32
N ASN A 336 6.80 30.68 25.03
CA ASN A 336 5.82 31.08 24.00
C ASN A 336 5.52 29.95 22.99
N LEU A 337 6.06 28.74 23.17
CA LEU A 337 5.82 27.58 22.29
C LEU A 337 4.68 26.69 22.83
N GLY A 338 3.54 26.72 22.15
CA GLY A 338 2.46 25.75 22.36
C GLY A 338 2.83 24.33 21.91
N HIS A 339 2.19 23.33 22.50
CA HIS A 339 2.34 21.92 22.11
C HIS A 339 1.88 21.67 20.65
N PRO A 340 2.48 20.67 19.95
CA PRO A 340 3.60 19.83 20.37
C PRO A 340 4.94 20.58 20.33
N LEU A 341 5.87 20.23 21.22
CA LEU A 341 7.20 20.84 21.27
C LEU A 341 7.93 20.68 19.94
N ILE A 342 8.68 21.71 19.56
CA ILE A 342 9.53 21.73 18.36
C ILE A 342 10.77 20.88 18.60
N SER A 343 11.20 20.12 17.59
CA SER A 343 12.44 19.34 17.67
C SER A 343 13.63 20.25 17.97
N GLU A 344 14.47 19.86 18.93
CA GLU A 344 15.65 20.64 19.34
C GLU A 344 16.61 20.90 18.16
N ILE A 345 16.68 19.94 17.22
CA ILE A 345 17.41 20.06 15.95
C ILE A 345 16.81 21.16 15.07
N ASN A 346 15.48 21.22 14.94
CA ASN A 346 14.81 22.27 14.17
C ASN A 346 14.95 23.64 14.86
N LEU A 347 14.87 23.68 16.20
CA LEU A 347 15.08 24.91 16.97
C LEU A 347 16.50 25.46 16.77
N GLU A 348 17.53 24.60 16.77
CA GLU A 348 18.93 24.97 16.52
C GLU A 348 19.15 25.42 15.06
N LEU A 349 18.53 24.75 14.08
CA LEU A 349 18.60 25.14 12.67
C LEU A 349 17.90 26.48 12.39
N VAL A 350 16.79 26.78 13.08
CA VAL A 350 16.10 28.08 13.00
C VAL A 350 16.91 29.17 13.70
N TYR A 351 17.47 28.89 14.89
CA TYR A 351 18.39 29.80 15.59
C TYR A 351 19.57 30.20 14.70
N LYS A 352 20.27 29.23 14.08
CA LYS A 352 21.41 29.49 13.19
C LYS A 352 21.04 30.42 12.03
N GLU A 353 19.92 30.16 11.35
CA GLU A 353 19.45 31.02 10.24
C GLU A 353 19.02 32.43 10.71
N LEU A 354 18.38 32.54 11.88
CA LEU A 354 18.01 33.83 12.45
C LEU A 354 19.24 34.65 12.88
N LEU A 355 20.28 33.99 13.43
CA LEU A 355 21.52 34.61 13.85
C LEU A 355 22.36 35.09 12.65
N GLU A 356 22.48 34.28 11.60
CA GLU A 356 23.09 34.72 10.33
C GLU A 356 22.34 35.93 9.76
N ARG A 357 21.01 35.89 9.75
CA ARG A 357 20.18 37.01 9.26
C ARG A 357 20.24 38.25 10.15
N ALA A 358 20.52 38.12 11.44
CA ALA A 358 20.80 39.25 12.33
C ALA A 358 22.15 39.89 11.98
N LYS A 359 23.20 39.08 11.83
CA LYS A 359 24.55 39.54 11.44
C LYS A 359 24.57 40.15 10.03
N GLU A 360 23.83 39.59 9.08
CA GLU A 360 23.71 40.12 7.72
C GLU A 360 22.97 41.47 7.69
N LYS A 361 21.99 41.70 8.57
CA LYS A 361 21.37 43.02 8.77
C LYS A 361 22.35 44.00 9.38
N GLU A 362 23.02 43.62 10.46
CA GLU A 362 24.01 44.45 11.16
C GLU A 362 25.13 44.89 10.22
N GLU A 363 25.67 43.97 9.40
CA GLU A 363 26.67 44.27 8.38
C GLU A 363 26.14 45.21 7.28
N LYS A 364 24.87 45.04 6.84
CA LYS A 364 24.23 45.95 5.88
C LYS A 364 24.00 47.35 6.47
N GLU A 365 23.65 47.45 7.74
CA GLU A 365 23.52 48.73 8.45
C GLU A 365 24.89 49.38 8.69
N ALA A 366 25.91 48.61 9.06
CA ALA A 366 27.30 49.09 9.18
C ALA A 366 27.79 49.64 7.83
N LYS A 367 27.59 48.91 6.72
CA LYS A 367 27.87 49.39 5.36
C LYS A 367 27.03 50.61 4.95
N LYS A 368 25.83 50.80 5.52
CA LYS A 368 25.04 52.03 5.32
C LYS A 368 25.61 53.21 6.12
N ARG A 369 25.94 53.01 7.40
CA ARG A 369 26.59 54.00 8.28
C ARG A 369 27.93 54.45 7.66
N GLN A 370 28.74 53.51 7.19
CA GLN A 370 29.99 53.77 6.49
C GLN A 370 29.80 54.65 5.24
N ARG A 371 28.84 54.33 4.37
CA ARG A 371 28.56 55.18 3.18
C ARG A 371 28.15 56.60 3.54
N ILE A 372 27.36 56.77 4.60
CA ILE A 372 26.96 58.10 5.09
C ILE A 372 28.20 58.86 5.61
N ALA A 373 29.12 58.18 6.30
CA ALA A 373 30.41 58.74 6.70
C ALA A 373 31.34 59.07 5.51
N ASP A 374 31.41 58.21 4.49
CA ASP A 374 32.15 58.46 3.24
C ASP A 374 31.57 59.68 2.49
N ASP A 375 30.24 59.80 2.45
CA ASP A 375 29.52 60.91 1.83
C ASP A 375 29.76 62.23 2.56
N PHE A 376 29.70 62.22 3.90
CA PHE A 376 30.03 63.38 4.73
C PHE A 376 31.52 63.76 4.65
N THR A 377 32.44 62.79 4.70
CA THR A 377 33.89 63.01 4.53
C THR A 377 34.21 63.61 3.15
N ARG A 378 33.49 63.17 2.11
CA ARG A 378 33.61 63.76 0.75
C ARG A 378 33.09 65.20 0.71
N LEU A 379 32.04 65.55 1.46
CA LEU A 379 31.60 66.93 1.62
C LEU A 379 32.66 67.77 2.34
N LEU A 380 33.23 67.30 3.46
CA LEU A 380 34.34 67.98 4.16
C LEU A 380 35.54 68.24 3.24
N HIS A 381 35.82 67.33 2.30
CA HIS A 381 36.85 67.49 1.26
C HIS A 381 36.59 68.64 0.26
N THR A 382 35.39 69.21 0.18
CA THR A 382 35.07 70.33 -0.72
C THR A 382 35.34 71.71 -0.09
N PHE A 383 35.24 71.82 1.24
CA PHE A 383 35.46 73.08 1.97
C PHE A 383 36.95 73.39 2.11
N LYS A 384 37.40 74.43 1.40
CA LYS A 384 38.80 74.90 1.44
C LYS A 384 39.15 75.67 2.71
N GLU A 385 38.14 76.08 3.47
CA GLU A 385 38.30 76.76 4.76
C GLU A 385 38.69 75.79 5.89
N ILE A 386 38.40 74.50 5.76
CA ILE A 386 38.81 73.48 6.73
C ILE A 386 40.32 73.23 6.58
N THR A 387 41.08 73.56 7.63
CA THR A 387 42.54 73.47 7.68
C THR A 387 43.01 72.61 8.85
N LEU A 388 44.33 72.37 8.95
CA LEU A 388 44.94 71.39 9.87
C LEU A 388 44.68 71.65 11.37
N SER A 389 44.19 72.84 11.72
CA SER A 389 43.87 73.28 13.07
C SER A 389 42.40 73.71 13.25
N SER A 390 41.54 73.49 12.24
CA SER A 390 40.12 73.83 12.34
C SER A 390 39.41 72.98 13.39
N THR A 391 38.60 73.62 14.21
CA THR A 391 37.79 73.02 15.26
C THR A 391 36.41 72.61 14.75
N TRP A 392 35.72 71.72 15.48
CA TRP A 392 34.35 71.31 15.15
C TRP A 392 33.40 72.51 15.07
N GLU A 393 33.49 73.45 16.02
CA GLU A 393 32.62 74.62 16.11
C GLU A 393 32.78 75.59 14.93
N GLU A 394 33.95 75.62 14.29
CA GLU A 394 34.20 76.40 13.06
C GLU A 394 33.64 75.69 11.81
N CYS A 395 33.66 74.35 11.79
CA CYS A 395 33.12 73.55 10.69
C CYS A 395 31.59 73.42 10.73
N LYS A 396 31.02 73.30 11.93
CA LYS A 396 29.59 73.08 12.20
C LYS A 396 28.66 73.98 11.36
N PRO A 397 28.74 75.33 11.40
CA PRO A 397 27.84 76.19 10.63
C PRO A 397 28.02 76.09 9.10
N LEU A 398 29.15 75.57 8.61
CA LEU A 398 29.37 75.34 7.17
C LEU A 398 28.69 74.05 6.67
N VAL A 399 28.48 73.07 7.56
CA VAL A 399 27.91 71.76 7.20
C VAL A 399 26.48 71.54 7.70
N GLU A 400 26.02 72.32 8.69
CA GLU A 400 24.71 72.14 9.34
C GLU A 400 23.52 72.23 8.37
N GLU A 401 23.61 73.05 7.32
CA GLU A 401 22.56 73.11 6.30
C GLU A 401 22.56 71.92 5.32
N SER A 402 23.66 71.17 5.21
CA SER A 402 23.84 70.11 4.20
C SER A 402 22.92 68.89 4.38
N TYR A 403 22.70 68.16 3.29
CA TYR A 403 21.94 66.91 3.31
C TYR A 403 22.74 65.78 3.96
N GLU A 404 24.06 65.78 3.74
CA GLU A 404 25.01 64.79 4.23
C GLU A 404 25.11 64.83 5.75
N PHE A 405 25.27 66.01 6.36
CA PHE A 405 25.25 66.18 7.83
C PHE A 405 23.94 65.70 8.44
N LYS A 406 22.80 66.13 7.87
CA LYS A 406 21.45 65.70 8.28
C LYS A 406 21.19 64.20 8.10
N SER A 407 22.00 63.53 7.28
CA SER A 407 21.93 62.08 7.08
C SER A 407 22.78 61.27 8.07
N VAL A 408 23.78 61.87 8.72
CA VAL A 408 24.52 61.26 9.84
C VAL A 408 23.64 61.14 11.09
N GLY A 409 22.78 62.14 11.33
CA GLY A 409 21.75 62.12 12.37
C GLY A 409 22.25 62.55 13.75
N GLU A 410 23.24 61.87 14.32
CA GLU A 410 23.82 62.23 15.62
C GLU A 410 25.02 63.18 15.45
N GLU A 411 25.01 64.30 16.18
CA GLU A 411 26.11 65.29 16.12
C GLU A 411 27.44 64.67 16.58
N SER A 412 27.41 63.78 17.59
CA SER A 412 28.60 63.05 18.07
C SER A 412 29.29 62.28 16.95
N SER A 413 28.55 61.49 16.16
CA SER A 413 29.11 60.75 15.03
C SER A 413 29.60 61.68 13.91
N ALA A 414 28.90 62.79 13.64
CA ALA A 414 29.37 63.77 12.65
C ALA A 414 30.69 64.44 13.09
N LYS A 415 30.83 64.71 14.40
CA LYS A 415 32.06 65.23 15.00
C LYS A 415 33.21 64.23 14.95
N GLU A 416 32.96 62.95 15.28
CA GLU A 416 33.96 61.88 15.17
C GLU A 416 34.52 61.75 13.73
N ILE A 417 33.64 61.78 12.72
CA ILE A 417 34.05 61.73 11.30
C ILE A 417 34.86 62.97 10.91
N PHE A 418 34.54 64.15 11.46
CA PHE A 418 35.33 65.36 11.26
C PHE A 418 36.70 65.30 11.96
N GLU A 419 36.78 64.77 13.18
CA GLU A 419 38.05 64.62 13.91
C GLU A 419 38.95 63.57 13.23
N GLU A 420 38.38 62.48 12.69
CA GLU A 420 39.09 61.53 11.81
C GLU A 420 39.57 62.20 10.50
N TYR A 421 38.73 63.04 9.89
CA TYR A 421 39.10 63.82 8.70
C TYR A 421 40.28 64.76 8.96
N ILE A 422 40.25 65.52 10.06
CA ILE A 422 41.37 66.39 10.48
C ILE A 422 42.62 65.57 10.79
N ALA A 423 42.49 64.43 11.48
CA ALA A 423 43.60 63.53 11.77
C ALA A 423 44.25 62.98 10.47
N HIS A 424 43.46 62.55 9.49
CA HIS A 424 43.94 62.13 8.17
C HIS A 424 44.60 63.29 7.40
N LEU A 425 44.09 64.53 7.48
CA LEU A 425 44.78 65.70 6.89
C LEU A 425 46.14 65.95 7.57
N GLN A 426 46.23 65.83 8.89
CA GLN A 426 47.48 65.97 9.64
C GLN A 426 48.47 64.83 9.35
N GLU A 427 48.02 63.58 9.24
CA GLU A 427 48.86 62.46 8.82
C GLU A 427 49.36 62.68 7.39
N LYS A 428 48.50 63.11 6.46
CA LYS A 428 48.85 63.43 5.07
C LYS A 428 49.78 64.63 4.94
N ALA A 429 49.90 65.48 5.96
CA ALA A 429 50.96 66.49 6.07
C ALA A 429 52.29 65.85 6.50
N LYS A 430 52.28 65.07 7.60
CA LYS A 430 53.45 64.33 8.13
C LYS A 430 54.03 63.34 7.10
N GLU A 431 53.18 62.69 6.31
CA GLU A 431 53.60 61.74 5.26
C GLU A 431 54.28 62.44 4.08
N LYS A 432 53.81 63.64 3.70
CA LYS A 432 54.50 64.50 2.71
C LYS A 432 55.83 65.01 3.22
N GLU A 433 55.94 65.29 4.52
CA GLU A 433 57.19 65.67 5.17
C GLU A 433 58.18 64.50 5.16
N ARG A 434 57.79 63.33 5.67
CA ARG A 434 58.61 62.12 5.65
C ARG A 434 59.05 61.73 4.23
N LYS A 435 58.17 61.83 3.23
CA LYS A 435 58.53 61.61 1.81
C LYS A 435 59.56 62.61 1.27
N ARG A 436 59.55 63.87 1.72
CA ARG A 436 60.59 64.87 1.37
C ARG A 436 61.92 64.54 2.04
N GLU A 437 61.91 63.96 3.23
CA GLU A 437 63.12 63.50 3.93
C GLU A 437 63.69 62.22 3.28
N GLU A 438 62.85 61.23 3.02
CA GLU A 438 63.18 60.03 2.24
C GLU A 438 63.79 60.40 0.87
N GLU A 439 63.24 61.40 0.16
CA GLU A 439 63.78 61.89 -1.11
C GLU A 439 65.14 62.59 -0.97
N LYS A 440 65.35 63.39 0.10
CA LYS A 440 66.67 64.00 0.41
C LYS A 440 67.72 62.90 0.64
N VAL A 441 67.43 61.95 1.54
CA VAL A 441 68.33 60.84 1.87
C VAL A 441 68.62 59.97 0.64
N ARG A 442 67.64 59.76 -0.25
CA ARG A 442 67.86 59.04 -1.51
C ARG A 442 68.82 59.78 -2.45
N LYS A 443 68.63 61.10 -2.62
CA LYS A 443 69.52 61.95 -3.45
C LYS A 443 70.94 62.05 -2.87
N GLU A 444 71.09 61.96 -1.55
CA GLU A 444 72.39 61.93 -0.87
C GLU A 444 73.11 60.59 -1.09
N LYS A 445 72.43 59.46 -0.89
CA LYS A 445 72.96 58.11 -1.20
C LYS A 445 73.34 57.96 -2.68
N GLU A 446 72.55 58.52 -3.60
CA GLU A 446 72.84 58.52 -5.04
C GLU A 446 74.13 59.33 -5.37
N ARG A 447 74.41 60.41 -4.63
CA ARG A 447 75.67 61.16 -4.75
C ARG A 447 76.86 60.37 -4.21
N GLU A 448 76.73 59.75 -3.03
CA GLU A 448 77.78 58.89 -2.49
C GLU A 448 78.12 57.72 -3.44
N GLU A 449 77.11 57.06 -4.00
CA GLU A 449 77.35 55.93 -4.90
C GLU A 449 78.05 56.38 -6.19
N LYS A 450 77.69 57.57 -6.69
CA LYS A 450 78.34 58.19 -7.86
C LYS A 450 79.80 58.57 -7.60
N GLU A 451 80.14 59.03 -6.40
CA GLU A 451 81.53 59.22 -5.98
C GLU A 451 82.28 57.87 -5.87
N LYS A 452 81.68 56.88 -5.19
CA LYS A 452 82.24 55.53 -5.02
C LYS A 452 82.47 54.81 -6.37
N ARG A 453 81.66 55.09 -7.40
CA ARG A 453 81.88 54.61 -8.78
C ARG A 453 83.08 55.30 -9.46
N LYS A 454 83.22 56.63 -9.39
CA LYS A 454 84.37 57.35 -9.95
C LYS A 454 85.71 56.94 -9.34
N ASP A 455 85.75 56.72 -8.03
CA ASP A 455 86.96 56.27 -7.33
C ASP A 455 87.38 54.85 -7.76
N LYS A 456 86.41 53.96 -8.03
CA LYS A 456 86.68 52.67 -8.68
C LYS A 456 87.24 52.84 -10.09
N GLU A 457 86.63 53.66 -10.95
CA GLU A 457 87.12 53.90 -12.32
C GLU A 457 88.56 54.44 -12.34
N ARG A 458 88.94 55.32 -11.39
CA ARG A 458 90.34 55.76 -11.24
C ARG A 458 91.27 54.60 -10.91
N LYS A 459 90.94 53.82 -9.88
CA LYS A 459 91.73 52.67 -9.42
C LYS A 459 91.83 51.54 -10.45
N GLU A 460 90.91 51.48 -11.41
CA GLU A 460 90.95 50.54 -12.53
C GLU A 460 91.89 51.02 -13.66
N ARG A 461 91.78 52.30 -14.07
CA ARG A 461 92.65 52.89 -15.11
C ARG A 461 94.14 52.92 -14.73
N ASP A 462 94.46 53.08 -13.46
CA ASP A 462 95.86 53.04 -13.02
C ASP A 462 96.44 51.62 -13.03
N ARG A 463 95.60 50.57 -12.83
CA ARG A 463 96.00 49.15 -12.98
C ARG A 463 96.16 48.71 -14.43
N GLU A 464 95.45 49.35 -15.36
CA GLU A 464 95.57 49.09 -16.79
C GLU A 464 96.94 49.54 -17.32
N ARG A 465 97.39 50.73 -16.91
CA ARG A 465 98.69 51.33 -17.28
C ARG A 465 99.92 50.53 -16.85
N GLU A 466 99.85 49.76 -15.77
CA GLU A 466 100.95 48.87 -15.38
C GLU A 466 101.06 47.63 -16.28
N ARG A 467 99.96 47.19 -16.89
CA ARG A 467 99.92 45.96 -17.70
C ARG A 467 100.50 46.14 -19.11
N GLU A 468 100.41 47.34 -19.69
CA GLU A 468 100.92 47.61 -21.05
C GLU A 468 102.45 47.57 -21.15
N LYS A 469 103.18 47.83 -20.06
CA LYS A 469 104.66 47.81 -20.05
C LYS A 469 105.29 46.41 -20.06
N GLY A 470 104.50 45.35 -19.98
CA GLY A 470 105.00 44.00 -19.67
C GLY A 470 105.18 43.02 -20.84
N LYS A 471 104.93 43.41 -22.11
CA LYS A 471 104.77 42.45 -23.22
C LYS A 471 105.52 42.76 -24.53
N GLU A 472 106.79 43.12 -24.43
CA GLU A 472 107.77 42.81 -25.49
C GLU A 472 108.63 41.60 -25.08
N ARG A 473 108.28 40.39 -25.54
CA ARG A 473 109.22 39.32 -25.94
C ARG A 473 108.55 37.99 -26.32
N SER A 474 109.28 37.27 -27.17
CA SER A 474 109.06 35.89 -27.63
C SER A 474 107.91 35.63 -28.60
N LYS A 475 108.07 34.53 -29.36
CA LYS A 475 107.44 34.19 -30.63
C LYS A 475 107.68 32.68 -30.87
N LYS A 476 106.98 32.11 -31.87
CA LYS A 476 107.47 31.03 -32.76
C LYS A 476 107.11 29.57 -32.37
N ASP A 477 106.36 28.90 -33.27
CA ASP A 477 106.45 27.50 -33.78
C ASP A 477 106.37 26.28 -32.80
N ASP A 478 105.90 25.08 -33.15
CA ASP A 478 104.97 24.58 -34.21
C ASP A 478 104.51 23.11 -33.89
N THR A 479 103.70 22.51 -34.78
CA THR A 479 103.45 21.08 -35.15
C THR A 479 104.41 19.96 -34.67
N ASP A 480 104.10 18.64 -34.65
CA ASP A 480 102.92 17.77 -34.93
C ASP A 480 103.18 16.36 -34.29
N SER A 481 102.38 15.27 -34.32
CA SER A 481 100.99 14.91 -34.75
C SER A 481 100.50 13.75 -33.81
N ASP A 482 99.72 12.67 -34.08
CA ASP A 482 99.04 12.08 -35.24
C ASP A 482 97.98 11.01 -34.84
N THR A 483 97.04 10.69 -35.75
CA THR A 483 96.39 9.38 -36.09
C THR A 483 94.95 9.59 -36.61
N ALA A 484 94.71 9.16 -37.85
CA ALA A 484 93.52 9.36 -38.70
C ALA A 484 92.41 8.28 -38.55
N ASP A 485 91.26 8.28 -39.24
CA ASP A 485 90.29 9.30 -39.76
C ASP A 485 89.17 8.54 -40.55
N ALA A 486 87.96 9.10 -40.70
CA ALA A 486 86.99 8.82 -41.81
C ALA A 486 85.66 9.62 -41.73
N ASN A 487 85.60 10.80 -42.41
CA ASN A 487 84.47 11.38 -43.18
C ASN A 487 83.07 11.55 -42.49
N ASP A 488 82.55 12.75 -42.13
CA ASP A 488 82.17 13.96 -42.92
C ASP A 488 80.95 13.77 -43.87
N SER A 489 79.93 14.65 -44.00
CA SER A 489 79.25 15.66 -43.13
C SER A 489 77.82 15.91 -43.72
N TYR A 490 77.03 17.01 -43.72
CA TYR A 490 77.06 18.49 -43.50
C TYR A 490 75.72 18.92 -42.82
N GLY A 491 75.36 20.17 -42.47
CA GLY A 491 75.89 21.53 -42.63
C GLY A 491 75.19 22.46 -41.60
N TYR A 492 74.80 23.73 -41.81
CA TYR A 492 75.01 24.73 -42.88
C TYR A 492 74.73 26.17 -42.29
N LYS A 493 74.75 27.27 -43.07
CA LYS A 493 74.63 28.70 -42.61
C LYS A 493 73.89 29.59 -43.65
N ASP A 494 73.64 30.91 -43.53
CA ASP A 494 73.90 32.02 -42.56
C ASP A 494 72.71 33.08 -42.74
N ASP A 495 72.67 34.41 -42.51
CA ASP A 495 73.65 35.46 -42.15
C ASP A 495 73.07 36.75 -41.47
N LYS A 496 73.98 37.53 -40.85
CA LYS A 496 74.09 39.00 -40.57
C LYS A 496 72.91 40.04 -40.64
N LYS A 497 72.89 40.87 -39.56
CA LYS A 497 72.92 42.37 -39.45
C LYS A 497 71.65 43.27 -39.47
N ARG A 498 71.53 44.05 -38.36
CA ARG A 498 71.12 45.49 -38.20
C ARG A 498 69.71 45.92 -38.67
N GLU A 499 69.05 46.98 -38.14
CA GLU A 499 69.48 48.06 -37.22
C GLU A 499 68.36 48.55 -36.25
N LYS A 500 68.59 49.73 -35.63
CA LYS A 500 67.86 50.46 -34.58
C LYS A 500 66.38 50.80 -34.88
N GLU A 501 65.42 50.63 -33.95
CA GLU A 501 65.13 51.42 -32.71
C GLU A 501 64.48 52.79 -32.96
N LYS A 502 63.17 52.96 -32.64
CA LYS A 502 62.55 54.21 -32.11
C LYS A 502 61.07 54.08 -31.66
N GLU A 503 60.53 55.17 -31.10
CA GLU A 503 59.36 55.22 -30.21
C GLU A 503 57.98 55.55 -30.84
N ARG A 504 56.93 54.96 -30.23
CA ARG A 504 55.63 55.53 -29.76
C ARG A 504 54.89 56.63 -30.55
N LYS A 505 53.55 56.42 -30.68
CA LYS A 505 52.46 57.39 -31.00
C LYS A 505 52.46 57.88 -32.47
N HIS A 506 51.39 58.45 -33.06
CA HIS A 506 50.13 59.01 -32.51
C HIS A 506 48.93 58.91 -33.52
N ARG A 507 47.68 58.91 -33.00
CA ARG A 507 46.40 59.43 -33.57
C ARG A 507 46.21 59.61 -35.11
N LYS A 508 45.04 59.12 -35.59
CA LYS A 508 44.09 59.71 -36.61
C LYS A 508 44.62 59.93 -38.05
N ARG A 509 43.82 59.91 -39.14
CA ARG A 509 42.42 59.51 -39.48
C ARG A 509 42.24 59.80 -41.00
N HIS A 510 41.26 59.18 -41.67
CA HIS A 510 40.82 59.40 -43.08
C HIS A 510 41.61 58.57 -44.14
N GLN A 511 40.94 57.71 -44.93
CA GLN A 511 40.32 57.92 -46.27
C GLN A 511 41.37 58.16 -47.37
N SER A 512 41.27 57.61 -48.60
CA SER A 512 40.41 56.56 -49.21
C SER A 512 41.02 56.21 -50.61
N ALA A 513 40.57 55.25 -51.42
CA ALA A 513 39.35 54.43 -51.48
C ALA A 513 39.64 53.05 -52.14
N SER A 514 38.60 52.39 -52.68
CA SER A 514 38.49 51.64 -53.95
C SER A 514 39.72 50.95 -54.60
N ASP A 515 39.61 49.73 -55.14
CA ASP A 515 38.54 48.70 -55.19
C ASP A 515 39.15 47.39 -55.79
N GLU A 516 38.50 46.28 -56.19
CA GLU A 516 37.09 45.90 -56.40
C GLU A 516 36.91 44.35 -56.26
N VAL A 517 35.70 43.86 -55.90
CA VAL A 517 34.90 42.75 -56.51
C VAL A 517 35.53 41.34 -56.82
N TYR A 518 34.86 40.17 -56.67
CA TYR A 518 33.46 39.75 -56.98
C TYR A 518 32.91 38.61 -56.06
N SER A 519 31.63 38.73 -55.61
CA SER A 519 30.66 37.75 -54.96
C SER A 519 31.09 36.69 -53.92
N ASP A 520 30.18 36.10 -53.10
CA ASP A 520 28.71 36.25 -52.90
C ASP A 520 28.40 36.11 -51.38
N LYS A 521 27.67 37.03 -50.72
CA LYS A 521 26.19 37.10 -50.49
C LYS A 521 25.57 35.89 -49.75
N GLU A 522 24.69 36.03 -48.76
CA GLU A 522 24.14 37.18 -47.96
C GLU A 522 23.49 36.58 -46.67
N GLU A 523 23.34 37.17 -45.48
CA GLU A 523 23.17 38.55 -44.96
C GLU A 523 21.78 39.20 -45.27
N LYS A 524 21.00 39.77 -44.34
CA LYS A 524 21.03 39.78 -42.86
C LYS A 524 19.69 40.29 -42.26
N GLU A 525 19.60 40.21 -40.93
CA GLU A 525 18.68 40.87 -39.97
C GLU A 525 18.01 42.23 -40.31
N SER A 526 16.71 42.31 -39.96
CA SER A 526 16.05 43.37 -39.15
C SER A 526 15.82 44.81 -39.69
N LYS A 527 14.64 45.38 -39.33
CA LYS A 527 14.42 46.66 -38.59
C LYS A 527 12.91 46.97 -38.47
N ARG A 528 12.34 47.09 -37.26
CA ARG A 528 12.11 48.34 -36.48
C ARG A 528 11.21 49.41 -37.14
N SER A 529 9.96 49.53 -36.67
CA SER A 529 9.27 50.76 -36.18
C SER A 529 7.73 50.63 -36.26
N ARG A 530 6.87 51.49 -35.68
CA ARG A 530 6.82 52.16 -34.35
C ARG A 530 5.45 52.88 -34.23
N ARG A 531 4.77 52.78 -33.06
CA ARG A 531 3.64 53.59 -32.54
C ARG A 531 2.16 53.32 -32.94
N GLN A 532 1.35 53.23 -31.87
CA GLN A 532 0.05 53.86 -31.58
C GLN A 532 -1.28 53.35 -32.18
N SER A 533 -2.22 53.05 -31.24
CA SER A 533 -3.69 53.17 -31.33
C SER A 533 -4.46 52.27 -32.32
N SER A 534 -5.72 51.89 -32.08
CA SER A 534 -6.55 51.97 -30.86
C SER A 534 -7.79 51.07 -30.97
N ASP A 535 -8.15 50.39 -29.85
CA ASP A 535 -9.48 50.14 -29.27
C ASP A 535 -10.74 49.81 -30.15
N ARG A 536 -11.65 49.01 -29.56
CA ARG A 536 -13.10 48.79 -29.88
C ARG A 536 -13.57 47.85 -31.01
N LYS A 537 -13.84 46.60 -30.59
CA LYS A 537 -15.16 45.93 -30.51
C LYS A 537 -16.14 45.84 -31.72
N LYS A 538 -16.82 44.68 -31.75
CA LYS A 538 -18.06 44.25 -32.48
C LYS A 538 -17.86 43.61 -33.86
N SER A 539 -18.77 42.74 -34.36
CA SER A 539 -19.68 41.74 -33.73
C SER A 539 -20.53 41.02 -34.80
N ARG A 540 -21.00 39.78 -34.54
CA ARG A 540 -22.18 39.11 -35.19
C ARG A 540 -21.99 38.78 -36.70
N LYS A 541 -22.75 37.89 -37.36
CA LYS A 541 -23.72 36.82 -36.99
C LYS A 541 -23.94 35.92 -38.23
N HIS A 542 -24.25 34.63 -38.04
CA HIS A 542 -25.16 33.76 -38.85
C HIS A 542 -24.94 33.65 -40.38
N ALA A 543 -25.45 32.65 -41.12
CA ALA A 543 -25.86 31.26 -40.85
C ALA A 543 -26.08 30.58 -42.24
N HIS A 544 -26.27 29.25 -42.30
CA HIS A 544 -27.42 28.57 -42.94
C HIS A 544 -27.16 27.07 -43.20
N SER A 545 -28.25 26.28 -43.16
CA SER A 545 -28.34 24.88 -43.60
C SER A 545 -29.74 24.64 -44.23
N PRO A 546 -29.81 23.82 -45.30
CA PRO A 546 -30.97 22.99 -45.70
C PRO A 546 -30.51 21.57 -46.19
N VAL A 547 -31.26 20.49 -46.47
CA VAL A 547 -32.66 19.96 -46.35
C VAL A 547 -32.61 18.46 -46.77
N SER A 548 -33.51 17.52 -46.42
CA SER A 548 -34.41 17.32 -45.26
C SER A 548 -35.02 15.90 -45.29
N ASP A 549 -35.57 15.44 -44.15
CA ASP A 549 -36.68 14.47 -43.98
C ASP A 549 -36.59 12.98 -44.42
N GLY A 550 -37.35 12.12 -43.71
CA GLY A 550 -37.57 10.70 -44.08
C GLY A 550 -37.98 9.71 -42.95
N GLU A 551 -39.24 9.77 -42.50
CA GLU A 551 -40.11 8.75 -41.83
C GLU A 551 -39.75 7.22 -41.88
N SER A 552 -40.25 6.28 -41.02
CA SER A 552 -41.21 6.32 -39.88
C SER A 552 -41.21 5.02 -39.01
N ARG A 553 -41.74 5.12 -37.76
CA ARG A 553 -42.64 4.18 -37.02
C ARG A 553 -42.24 2.84 -36.33
N HIS A 554 -42.73 2.74 -35.08
CA HIS A 554 -43.43 1.62 -34.38
C HIS A 554 -42.67 0.48 -33.64
N LYS A 555 -42.58 0.61 -32.29
CA LYS A 555 -43.29 -0.20 -31.24
C LYS A 555 -42.80 0.24 -29.84
N LYS A 556 -43.43 -0.05 -28.68
CA LYS A 556 -44.84 -0.16 -28.22
C LYS A 556 -44.78 -0.73 -26.78
N HIS A 557 -45.25 -0.04 -25.74
CA HIS A 557 -45.73 -0.68 -24.49
C HIS A 557 -46.82 0.17 -23.80
N LYS A 558 -47.58 -0.41 -22.87
CA LYS A 558 -48.88 0.10 -22.39
C LYS A 558 -48.95 0.15 -20.85
N ARG A 559 -49.75 1.09 -20.32
CA ARG A 559 -50.21 1.23 -18.92
C ARG A 559 -50.98 -0.01 -18.40
N ASP A 560 -51.11 -0.15 -17.08
CA ASP A 560 -52.32 0.23 -16.31
C ASP A 560 -52.06 0.21 -14.76
N HIS A 561 -53.04 0.64 -13.94
CA HIS A 561 -52.94 0.95 -12.49
C HIS A 561 -53.77 -0.01 -11.59
N ARG A 562 -53.72 0.21 -10.25
CA ARG A 562 -54.60 -0.32 -9.15
C ARG A 562 -54.27 -1.74 -8.62
N ASP A 563 -54.53 -2.10 -7.34
CA ASP A 563 -55.00 -1.34 -6.16
C ASP A 563 -54.55 -1.97 -4.82
N SER A 564 -54.58 -1.17 -3.75
CA SER A 564 -54.92 -1.49 -2.35
C SER A 564 -54.15 -2.52 -1.46
N SER A 565 -54.28 -2.24 -0.15
CA SER A 565 -54.10 -3.12 1.02
C SER A 565 -52.68 -3.45 1.51
N ARG A 566 -52.26 -2.76 2.58
CA ARG A 566 -51.87 -3.39 3.85
C ARG A 566 -52.24 -2.47 5.03
N ARG A 567 -52.51 -3.05 6.20
CA ARG A 567 -53.18 -2.38 7.33
C ARG A 567 -52.28 -2.30 8.56
N ASN A 568 -52.52 -1.26 9.35
CA ASN A 568 -51.90 -0.94 10.64
C ASN A 568 -51.98 -2.07 11.68
N GLY A 569 -51.04 -2.10 12.63
CA GLY A 569 -51.11 -2.93 13.84
C GLY A 569 -49.74 -3.19 14.49
N GLY A 570 -49.59 -2.82 15.76
CA GLY A 570 -48.41 -3.11 16.60
C GLY A 570 -48.71 -2.84 18.08
N TYR A 571 -47.95 -3.51 18.94
CA TYR A 571 -47.81 -3.44 20.41
C TYR A 571 -46.45 -4.15 20.69
N GLU A 572 -45.56 -3.74 21.60
CA GLU A 572 -45.54 -4.09 23.05
C GLU A 572 -45.69 -5.61 23.30
N GLU A 573 -44.85 -6.30 24.09
CA GLU A 573 -44.07 -5.88 25.27
C GLU A 573 -42.91 -6.88 25.58
N LEU A 574 -41.83 -6.42 26.24
CA LEU A 574 -40.79 -7.22 26.95
C LEU A 574 -39.99 -8.26 26.09
N GLU A 575 -38.92 -8.93 26.55
CA GLU A 575 -38.21 -9.00 27.84
C GLU A 575 -36.70 -9.21 27.57
N ASP A 576 -35.82 -8.45 28.23
CA ASP A 576 -34.36 -8.63 28.12
C ASP A 576 -33.71 -8.20 29.46
N GLY A 577 -33.01 -9.13 30.12
CA GLY A 577 -32.52 -8.94 31.49
C GLY A 577 -31.37 -9.87 31.86
N GLU A 578 -30.24 -9.28 32.28
CA GLU A 578 -29.08 -9.99 32.83
C GLU A 578 -29.23 -10.35 34.32
N VAL A 579 -28.18 -10.99 34.87
CA VAL A 579 -28.00 -11.44 36.28
C VAL A 579 -28.76 -12.74 36.61
N GLY A 580 -28.14 -13.74 37.23
CA GLY A 580 -26.72 -13.93 37.58
C GLY A 580 -26.53 -14.93 38.73
N GLU A 581 -25.43 -15.71 38.65
CA GLU A 581 -24.73 -16.53 39.67
C GLU A 581 -25.49 -17.43 40.71
N ASP A 582 -24.81 -18.53 41.04
CA ASP A 582 -24.93 -19.41 42.22
C ASP A 582 -26.20 -20.24 42.50
N GLY A 583 -25.97 -21.47 42.98
CA GLY A 583 -27.01 -22.36 43.51
C GLY A 583 -26.75 -23.86 43.32
N GLU A 584 -25.93 -24.49 44.16
CA GLU A 584 -25.92 -25.96 44.29
C GLU A 584 -27.24 -26.46 44.91
N ILE A 585 -27.68 -27.69 44.58
CA ILE A 585 -27.94 -28.79 45.55
C ILE A 585 -28.45 -30.08 44.87
N GLN A 586 -28.25 -31.18 45.59
CA GLN A 586 -28.30 -32.59 45.23
C GLN A 586 -29.68 -33.21 44.95
N GLN A 587 -29.65 -34.30 44.16
CA GLN A 587 -30.39 -35.57 44.33
C GLN A 587 -31.92 -35.57 44.51
N SER A 588 -32.61 -36.19 43.54
CA SER A 588 -33.23 -37.53 43.72
C SER A 588 -33.48 -38.19 42.36
#